data_AF-A0A383C768-F1
#
_entry.id   AF-A0A383C768-F1
#
_cell.length_a   1.000
_cell.length_b   1.000
_cell.length_c   1.000
_cell.angle_alpha   90.00
_cell.angle_beta   90.00
_cell.angle_gamma   90.00
#
_symmetry.space_group_name_H-M   'P 1'
#
loop_
_entity.id
_entity.type
_entity.pdbx_description
1 polymer ?
#
loop_
_entity_poly.entity_id
_entity_poly.type
_entity_poly.pdbx_seq_one_letter_code
_entity_poly.pdbx_strand_id
1 'polypeptide(L)'
;NVIGTYDGWRADNVGSLYQTLKAVFPNVYHFPSAETRNIVFVATKEKAALTTESLRTKYAALSKAHPKLSPNFLKRVQVIRNREPNSARRSPILTDSHTPASGLLGSRWR
;
A
#
# COMPACT_ATOMS: atom_id res chain seq x y z
N ASN A 1 -5.78 -1.48 5.63
CA ASN A 1 -5.56 -2.63 4.72
C ASN A 1 -6.75 -2.75 3.78
N VAL A 2 -6.58 -3.38 2.61
CA VAL A 2 -7.69 -3.64 1.67
C VAL A 2 -7.58 -5.05 1.13
N ILE A 3 -8.73 -5.69 0.90
CA ILE A 3 -8.79 -7.00 0.24
C ILE A 3 -8.91 -6.79 -1.28
N GLY A 4 -7.92 -7.26 -2.02
CA GLY A 4 -7.86 -7.15 -3.48
C GLY A 4 -6.51 -7.59 -4.06
N THR A 5 -6.37 -7.47 -5.37
CA THR A 5 -5.12 -7.72 -6.10
C THR A 5 -4.65 -6.44 -6.81
N TYR A 6 -3.38 -6.38 -7.22
CA TYR A 6 -2.87 -5.21 -7.94
C TYR A 6 -3.51 -5.02 -9.32
N ASP A 7 -3.93 -6.12 -9.93
CA ASP A 7 -4.57 -6.16 -11.24
C ASP A 7 -5.78 -7.11 -11.18
N GLY A 8 -6.83 -6.81 -11.96
CA GLY A 8 -8.06 -7.62 -12.01
C GLY A 8 -8.96 -7.46 -10.78
N TRP A 9 -9.23 -8.56 -10.08
CA TRP A 9 -10.26 -8.64 -9.04
C TRP A 9 -10.05 -7.61 -7.91
N ARG A 10 -11.02 -6.70 -7.75
CA ARG A 10 -10.98 -5.61 -6.76
C ARG A 10 -9.72 -4.73 -6.86
N ALA A 11 -9.06 -4.68 -8.01
CA ALA A 11 -7.92 -3.79 -8.22
C ALA A 11 -8.33 -2.32 -8.07
N ASP A 12 -9.57 -1.99 -8.43
CA ASP A 12 -10.07 -0.62 -8.29
C ASP A 12 -10.18 -0.19 -6.83
N ASN A 13 -10.50 -1.11 -5.90
CA ASN A 13 -10.50 -0.82 -4.45
C ASN A 13 -9.09 -0.46 -3.94
N VAL A 14 -8.08 -1.18 -4.45
CA VAL A 14 -6.66 -0.94 -4.14
C VAL A 14 -6.24 0.43 -4.67
N GLY A 15 -6.65 0.75 -5.89
CA GLY A 15 -6.37 2.04 -6.52
C GLY A 15 -7.05 3.20 -5.80
N SER A 16 -8.33 3.04 -5.42
CA SER A 16 -9.09 4.08 -4.74
C SER A 16 -8.52 4.38 -3.35
N LEU A 17 -8.15 3.34 -2.61
CA LEU A 17 -7.50 3.53 -1.32
C LEU A 17 -6.13 4.23 -1.46
N TYR A 18 -5.34 3.85 -2.48
CA TYR A 18 -4.08 4.55 -2.78
C TYR A 18 -4.31 6.04 -3.05
N GLN A 19 -5.22 6.38 -3.95
CA GLN A 19 -5.54 7.77 -4.32
C GLN A 19 -6.00 8.58 -3.10
N THR A 20 -6.86 7.98 -2.27
CA THR A 20 -7.38 8.61 -1.06
C THR A 20 -6.27 8.94 -0.06
N LEU A 21 -5.37 7.99 0.19
CA LEU A 21 -4.22 8.23 1.06
C LEU A 21 -3.27 9.26 0.44
N LYS A 22 -3.03 9.17 -0.87
CA LYS A 22 -2.10 10.05 -1.59
C LYS A 22 -2.58 11.51 -1.63
N ALA A 23 -3.88 11.75 -1.54
CA ALA A 23 -4.46 13.09 -1.43
C ALA A 23 -4.03 13.83 -0.15
N VAL A 24 -3.67 13.11 0.91
CA VAL A 24 -3.34 13.69 2.23
C VAL A 24 -1.88 13.47 2.61
N PHE A 25 -1.31 12.33 2.23
CA PHE A 25 0.05 11.94 2.61
C PHE A 25 1.00 12.07 1.42
N PRO A 26 2.14 12.78 1.57
CA PRO A 26 3.11 12.95 0.49
C PRO A 26 3.71 11.62 0.04
N ASN A 27 3.83 10.63 0.94
CA ASN A 27 4.40 9.33 0.64
C ASN A 27 3.44 8.21 1.05
N VAL A 28 3.14 7.31 0.10
CA VAL A 28 2.24 6.16 0.30
C VAL A 28 2.92 4.92 -0.26
N TYR A 29 3.18 3.97 0.62
CA TYR A 29 3.77 2.69 0.29
C TYR A 29 2.75 1.57 0.44
N HIS A 30 2.96 0.47 -0.27
CA HIS A 30 2.12 -0.70 -0.11
C HIS A 30 2.85 -2.01 -0.42
N PHE A 31 2.36 -3.10 0.14
CA PHE A 31 2.88 -4.44 -0.11
C PHE A 31 1.76 -5.49 0.04
N PRO A 32 1.81 -6.59 -0.74
CA PRO A 32 0.87 -7.67 -0.58
C PRO A 32 1.23 -8.52 0.65
N SER A 33 0.21 -9.06 1.31
CA SER A 33 0.37 -10.16 2.25
C SER A 33 0.77 -11.43 1.48
N ALA A 34 1.63 -12.27 2.07
CA ALA A 34 2.07 -13.51 1.44
C ALA A 34 0.96 -14.56 1.34
N GLU A 35 0.13 -14.68 2.38
CA GLU A 35 -0.83 -15.78 2.52
C GLU A 35 -2.28 -15.37 2.21
N THR A 36 -2.54 -14.08 2.01
CA THR A 36 -3.90 -13.56 1.87
C THR A 36 -3.97 -12.54 0.74
N ARG A 37 -5.17 -12.32 0.21
CA ARG A 37 -5.44 -11.24 -0.78
C ARG A 37 -5.50 -9.86 -0.13
N ASN A 38 -4.73 -9.63 0.94
CA ASN A 38 -4.64 -8.32 1.58
C ASN A 38 -3.49 -7.53 0.97
N ILE A 39 -3.74 -6.26 0.70
CA ILE A 39 -2.72 -5.26 0.43
C ILE A 39 -2.70 -4.30 1.61
N VAL A 40 -1.51 -4.16 2.20
CA VAL A 40 -1.26 -3.26 3.32
C VAL A 40 -0.71 -1.96 2.76
N PHE A 41 -1.23 -0.84 3.27
CA PHE A 41 -0.78 0.51 2.94
C PHE A 41 -0.12 1.14 4.15
N VAL A 42 0.97 1.86 3.92
CA VAL A 42 1.68 2.66 4.92
C VAL A 42 1.82 4.06 4.34
N ALA A 43 1.21 5.05 4.98
CA ALA A 43 1.24 6.44 4.53
C ALA A 43 1.98 7.29 5.55
N THR A 44 2.90 8.14 5.11
CA THR A 44 3.76 8.94 6.00
C THR A 44 3.67 10.42 5.64
N LYS A 45 3.78 11.28 6.67
CA LYS A 45 3.89 12.74 6.52
C LYS A 45 5.33 13.22 6.28
N GLU A 46 6.30 12.32 6.36
CA GLU A 46 7.70 12.63 6.07
C GLU A 46 7.82 13.11 4.62
N LYS A 47 8.50 14.24 4.40
CA LYS A 47 8.64 14.82 3.06
C LYS A 47 9.52 13.96 2.16
N ALA A 48 10.60 13.40 2.73
CA ALA A 48 11.51 12.54 2.00
C ALA A 48 10.88 11.17 1.75
N ALA A 49 10.85 10.78 0.47
CA ALA A 49 10.45 9.43 0.08
C ALA A 49 11.47 8.40 0.58
N LEU A 50 10.97 7.30 1.12
CA LEU A 50 11.77 6.13 1.46
C LEU A 50 12.03 5.37 0.17
N THR A 51 13.28 5.35 -0.25
CA THR A 51 13.77 4.46 -1.31
C THR A 51 14.16 3.10 -0.73
N THR A 52 14.34 2.10 -1.58
CA THR A 52 14.86 0.79 -1.17
C THR A 52 16.20 0.90 -0.44
N GLU A 53 17.07 1.80 -0.88
CA GLU A 53 18.37 2.09 -0.27
C GLU A 53 18.18 2.67 1.13
N SER A 54 17.32 3.68 1.28
CA SER A 54 17.05 4.29 2.58
C SER A 54 16.46 3.29 3.57
N LEU A 55 15.60 2.39 3.10
CA LEU A 55 14.99 1.33 3.90
C LEU A 55 16.03 0.28 4.32
N ARG A 56 16.97 -0.08 3.44
CA ARG A 56 18.09 -0.97 3.77
C ARG A 56 18.99 -0.35 4.84
N THR A 57 19.32 0.92 4.74
CA THR A 57 20.13 1.63 5.74
C THR A 57 19.41 1.67 7.09
N LYS A 58 18.11 2.03 7.11
CA LYS A 58 17.29 2.01 8.33
C LYS A 58 17.20 0.61 8.93
N TYR A 59 17.07 -0.43 8.10
CA TYR A 59 17.07 -1.82 8.54
C TYR A 59 18.39 -2.25 9.17
N ALA A 60 19.53 -1.92 8.56
CA ALA A 60 20.85 -2.26 9.10
C ALA A 60 21.06 -1.66 10.50
N ALA A 61 20.66 -0.39 10.67
CA ALA A 61 20.68 0.26 11.99
C ALA A 61 19.75 -0.44 12.99
N LEU A 62 18.52 -0.77 12.59
CA LEU A 62 17.55 -1.48 13.43
C LEU A 62 18.06 -2.87 13.84
N SER A 63 18.63 -3.63 12.92
CA SER A 63 19.17 -4.96 13.19
C SER A 63 20.35 -4.92 14.16
N LYS A 64 21.18 -3.88 14.11
CA LYS A 64 22.28 -3.68 15.06
C LYS A 64 21.75 -3.36 16.47
N ALA A 65 20.70 -2.53 16.55
CA ALA A 65 20.06 -2.17 17.82
C ALA A 65 19.24 -3.32 18.42
N HIS A 66 18.71 -4.22 17.59
CA HIS A 66 17.87 -5.33 18.00
C HIS A 66 18.39 -6.66 17.44
N PRO A 67 19.33 -7.32 18.14
CA PRO A 67 19.93 -8.59 17.68
C PRO A 67 18.92 -9.74 17.50
N LYS A 68 17.74 -9.64 18.13
CA LYS A 68 16.64 -10.62 18.02
C LYS A 68 15.66 -10.34 16.88
N LEU A 69 15.96 -9.36 16.01
CA LEU A 69 15.11 -9.05 14.87
C LEU A 69 15.02 -10.27 13.93
N SER A 70 13.80 -10.61 13.49
CA SER A 70 13.61 -11.77 12.63
C SER A 70 14.39 -11.62 11.31
N PRO A 71 15.14 -12.65 10.86
CA PRO A 71 15.82 -12.63 9.56
C PRO A 71 14.86 -12.40 8.38
N ASN A 72 13.58 -12.73 8.55
CA ASN A 72 12.55 -12.54 7.53
C ASN A 72 12.08 -11.09 7.43
N PHE A 73 12.44 -10.22 8.37
CA PHE A 73 12.06 -8.82 8.35
C PHE A 73 12.66 -8.10 7.13
N LEU A 74 13.90 -8.41 6.74
CA LEU A 74 14.52 -7.85 5.54
C LEU A 74 13.73 -8.20 4.26
N LYS A 75 13.27 -9.45 4.14
CA LYS A 75 12.44 -9.89 3.01
C LYS A 75 11.14 -9.09 2.93
N ARG A 76 10.56 -8.73 4.10
CA ARG A 76 9.34 -7.91 4.19
C ARG A 76 9.58 -6.46 3.80
N VAL A 77 10.75 -5.90 4.09
CA VAL A 77 11.13 -4.55 3.66
C VAL A 77 11.29 -4.46 2.14
N GLN A 78 11.78 -5.52 1.49
CA GLN A 78 12.01 -5.55 0.04
C GLN A 78 10.73 -5.60 -0.80
N VAL A 79 9.59 -6.05 -0.23
CA VAL A 79 8.31 -6.10 -0.95
C VAL A 79 7.53 -4.79 -0.89
N ILE A 80 8.04 -3.79 -0.16
CA ILE A 80 7.45 -2.45 -0.09
C ILE A 80 7.59 -1.76 -1.45
N ARG A 81 6.46 -1.37 -2.01
CA ARG A 81 6.38 -0.62 -3.27
C ARG A 81 6.10 0.84 -2.96
N ASN A 82 6.90 1.72 -3.58
CA ASN A 82 6.70 3.18 -3.58
C ASN A 82 6.19 3.70 -4.94
N ARG A 83 5.72 2.80 -5.79
CA ARG A 83 5.11 3.16 -7.07
C ARG A 83 3.61 3.08 -6.95
N GLU A 84 2.91 3.94 -7.66
CA GLU A 84 1.45 3.88 -7.78
C GLU A 84 0.98 2.51 -8.31
N PRO A 85 -0.09 1.90 -7.74
CA PRO A 85 -0.76 0.73 -8.34
C PRO A 85 -1.34 1.07 -9.71
N ASN A 86 -1.28 0.13 -10.67
CA ASN A 86 -1.79 0.36 -12.03
C ASN A 86 -3.26 0.83 -12.07
N SER A 87 -4.08 0.34 -11.14
CA SER A 87 -5.48 0.72 -11.02
C SER A 87 -5.72 2.13 -10.50
N ALA A 88 -4.77 2.73 -9.76
CA ALA A 88 -4.97 4.01 -9.11
C ALA A 88 -5.27 5.15 -10.09
N ARG A 89 -4.74 5.11 -11.32
CA ARG A 89 -5.00 6.13 -12.36
C ARG A 89 -6.46 6.21 -12.82
N ARG A 90 -7.20 5.11 -12.70
CA ARG A 90 -8.61 4.99 -13.11
C ARG A 90 -9.57 4.88 -11.92
N SER A 91 -9.03 4.85 -10.71
CA SER A 91 -9.80 4.70 -9.48
C SER A 91 -10.19 6.06 -8.89
N PRO A 92 -11.40 6.21 -8.35
CA PRO A 92 -11.81 7.43 -7.68
C PRO A 92 -11.15 7.61 -6.31
N ILE A 93 -11.06 8.86 -5.84
CA ILE A 93 -10.80 9.16 -4.43
C ILE A 93 -12.06 8.83 -3.61
N LEU A 94 -11.89 8.14 -2.49
CA LEU A 94 -12.96 7.84 -1.55
C LEU A 94 -13.30 9.13 -0.79
N THR A 95 -14.44 9.72 -1.11
CA THR A 95 -15.01 10.85 -0.38
C THR A 95 -16.26 10.39 0.38
N ASP A 96 -16.51 10.96 1.55
CA ASP A 96 -17.66 10.61 2.41
C ASP A 96 -19.00 10.72 1.64
N SER A 97 -19.11 11.70 0.74
CA SER A 97 -20.24 11.96 -0.14
C SER A 97 -20.39 10.99 -1.33
N HIS A 98 -19.50 10.00 -1.50
CA HIS A 98 -19.53 9.00 -2.59
C HIS A 98 -19.59 7.57 -2.08
N THR A 99 -20.43 7.31 -1.07
CA THR A 99 -20.82 5.94 -0.71
C THR A 99 -22.27 5.64 -1.11
N PRO A 100 -22.62 5.53 -2.41
CA PRO A 100 -23.74 4.65 -2.73
C PRO A 100 -23.34 3.26 -2.26
N ALA A 101 -24.17 2.60 -1.44
CA ALA A 101 -23.94 1.25 -0.95
C ALA A 101 -23.63 0.22 -2.09
N SER A 102 -23.98 0.58 -3.32
CA SER A 102 -23.76 -0.18 -4.55
C SER A 102 -22.49 0.19 -5.35
N GLY A 103 -21.82 1.30 -5.06
CA GLY A 103 -20.77 1.86 -5.94
C GLY A 103 -19.33 1.53 -5.55
N LEU A 104 -19.06 1.23 -4.28
CA LEU A 104 -17.70 1.03 -3.76
C LEU A 104 -17.30 -0.42 -3.51
N LEU A 105 -18.27 -1.34 -3.47
CA LEU A 105 -18.05 -2.76 -3.17
C LEU A 105 -18.72 -3.70 -4.18
N GLY A 106 -19.46 -3.16 -5.15
CA GLY A 106 -20.09 -3.91 -6.23
C GLY A 106 -19.17 -3.97 -7.43
N SER A 107 -18.48 -5.11 -7.60
CA SER A 107 -18.02 -5.55 -8.92
C SER A 107 -19.16 -5.35 -9.92
N ARG A 108 -18.99 -4.47 -10.91
CA ARG A 108 -19.77 -4.52 -12.15
C ARG A 108 -19.48 -5.88 -12.78
N TRP A 109 -20.31 -6.86 -12.46
CA TRP A 109 -20.52 -8.02 -13.32
C TRP A 109 -21.20 -7.50 -14.58
N ARG A 110 -20.47 -7.56 -15.69
CA ARG A 110 -21.02 -7.89 -17.01
C ARG A 110 -20.09 -8.91 -17.63
#